data_AF-A0A1B6CDD7-F1
#
_entry.id   AF-A0A1B6CDD7-F1
#
_cell.length_a   1.000
_cell.length_b   1.000
_cell.length_c   1.000
_cell.angle_alpha   90.00
_cell.angle_beta   90.00
_cell.angle_gamma   90.00
#
_symmetry.space_group_name_H-M   'P 1'
#
loop_
_entity.id
_entity.type
_entity.pdbx_description
1 polymer ?
#
loop_
_entity_poly.entity_id
_entity_poly.type
_entity_poly.pdbx_seq_one_letter_code
_entity_poly.pdbx_strand_id
1 'polypeptide(L)'
;TPLLANNKDKWGLALDGQLKHEDTNLASSTLVADPSQRENLGIIVQYKVKVKLCLGPLGGDLVAELPFILMHPKPEDEPQALPGRDSPSKATTDSVPVDTNLIQLDADTSNGLVDPDDDIIFEDFARLRLKAGESEA
;
A
#
# COMPACT_ATOMS: atom_id res chain seq x y z
N THR A 1 18.66 3.13 -4.35
CA THR A 1 17.37 2.77 -3.70
C THR A 1 17.01 1.34 -4.09
N PRO A 2 16.43 0.53 -3.19
CA PRO A 2 16.04 -0.84 -3.50
C PRO A 2 14.74 -0.83 -4.32
N LEU A 3 14.85 -0.88 -5.65
CA LEU A 3 13.70 -0.82 -6.56
C LEU A 3 13.46 -2.18 -7.24
N LEU A 4 12.19 -2.55 -7.42
CA LEU A 4 11.84 -3.76 -8.19
C LEU A 4 12.29 -3.65 -9.64
N ALA A 5 12.26 -2.46 -10.24
CA ALA A 5 12.69 -2.20 -11.62
C ALA A 5 14.07 -2.81 -11.93
N ASN A 6 15.01 -2.73 -10.99
CA ASN A 6 16.39 -3.22 -11.15
C ASN A 6 16.55 -4.72 -10.87
N ASN A 7 15.46 -5.42 -10.58
CA ASN A 7 15.47 -6.81 -10.10
C ASN A 7 14.39 -7.68 -10.75
N LYS A 8 13.74 -7.22 -11.83
CA LYS A 8 12.64 -7.94 -12.50
C LYS A 8 13.09 -9.28 -13.12
N ASP A 9 14.37 -9.41 -13.43
CA ASP A 9 15.03 -10.62 -13.93
C ASP A 9 15.31 -11.64 -12.82
N LYS A 10 15.30 -11.23 -11.56
CA LYS A 10 15.66 -12.07 -10.42
C LYS A 10 14.46 -12.84 -9.90
N TRP A 11 14.68 -14.12 -9.63
CA TRP A 11 13.64 -15.03 -9.15
C TRP A 11 13.76 -15.20 -7.63
N GLY A 12 12.64 -15.52 -6.97
CA GLY A 12 12.61 -15.77 -5.52
C GLY A 12 12.69 -14.52 -4.64
N LEU A 13 12.42 -13.33 -5.21
CA LEU A 13 12.25 -12.11 -4.45
C LEU A 13 10.83 -12.02 -3.88
N ALA A 14 10.72 -11.58 -2.63
CA ALA A 14 9.43 -11.29 -2.02
C ALA A 14 8.89 -9.97 -2.59
N LEU A 15 7.68 -10.01 -3.13
CA LEU A 15 6.93 -8.87 -3.69
C LEU A 15 5.62 -8.69 -2.91
N ASP A 16 5.06 -7.49 -2.94
CA ASP A 16 3.74 -7.19 -2.37
C ASP A 16 2.56 -7.51 -3.32
N GLY A 17 2.87 -7.95 -4.54
CA GLY A 17 1.92 -8.24 -5.60
C GLY A 17 2.45 -9.24 -6.63
N GLN A 18 1.75 -9.34 -7.75
CA GLN A 18 2.18 -10.21 -8.86
C GLN A 18 3.13 -9.44 -9.77
N LEU A 19 4.23 -10.07 -10.18
CA LEU A 19 5.27 -9.44 -11.02
C LEU A 19 4.75 -8.78 -12.31
N LYS A 20 3.58 -9.20 -12.81
CA LYS A 20 2.95 -8.66 -14.02
C LYS A 20 2.21 -7.33 -13.82
N HIS A 21 1.94 -6.90 -12.59
CA HIS A 21 1.22 -5.65 -12.33
C HIS A 21 2.20 -4.48 -12.22
N GLU A 22 1.75 -3.31 -12.68
CA GLU A 22 2.56 -2.09 -12.71
C GLU A 22 2.82 -1.51 -11.31
N ASP A 23 1.85 -1.66 -10.41
CA ASP A 23 1.86 -1.17 -9.03
C ASP A 23 2.64 -2.07 -8.06
N THR A 24 3.20 -3.18 -8.52
CA THR A 24 3.90 -4.14 -7.65
C THR A 24 5.30 -3.66 -7.30
N ASN A 25 5.67 -3.77 -6.03
CA ASN A 25 6.96 -3.41 -5.49
C ASN A 25 7.63 -4.59 -4.76
N LEU A 26 8.84 -4.34 -4.24
CA LEU A 26 9.46 -5.25 -3.28
C LEU A 26 8.60 -5.29 -2.00
N ALA A 27 8.45 -6.46 -1.40
CA ALA A 27 7.67 -6.61 -0.17
C ALA A 27 8.26 -5.76 0.96
N SER A 28 7.42 -5.11 1.76
CA SER A 28 7.83 -4.42 2.99
C SER A 28 8.50 -5.37 3.99
N SER A 29 9.34 -4.84 4.88
CA SER A 29 9.90 -5.60 5.99
C SER A 29 8.81 -6.15 6.92
N THR A 30 8.98 -7.38 7.39
CA THR A 30 8.05 -7.95 8.37
C THR A 30 8.39 -7.44 9.77
N LEU A 31 7.43 -6.81 10.45
CA LEU A 31 7.58 -6.36 11.83
C LEU A 31 7.12 -7.47 12.78
N VAL A 32 8.05 -8.01 13.57
CA VAL A 32 7.76 -9.08 14.54
C VAL A 32 7.71 -8.46 15.94
N ALA A 33 6.51 -8.29 16.49
CA ALA A 33 6.32 -7.75 17.83
C ALA A 33 6.66 -8.77 18.93
N ASP A 34 6.26 -10.03 18.73
CA ASP A 34 6.60 -11.15 19.61
C ASP A 34 7.29 -12.26 18.79
N PRO A 35 8.52 -12.68 19.14
CA PRO A 35 9.22 -13.76 18.45
C PRO A 35 8.45 -15.09 18.45
N SER A 36 7.54 -15.32 19.39
CA SER A 36 6.71 -16.54 19.43
C SER A 36 5.75 -16.63 18.25
N GLN A 37 5.33 -15.50 17.68
CA GLN A 37 4.36 -15.44 16.58
C GLN A 37 5.00 -15.58 15.20
N ARG A 38 6.32 -15.68 15.15
CA ARG A 38 7.11 -15.66 13.91
C ARG A 38 6.66 -16.71 12.89
N GLU A 39 6.29 -17.89 13.34
CA GLU A 39 5.81 -19.01 12.51
C GLU A 39 4.43 -18.78 11.89
N ASN A 40 3.57 -17.97 12.51
CA ASN A 40 2.22 -17.68 12.03
C ASN A 40 2.19 -16.62 10.91
N LEU A 41 3.29 -15.92 10.68
CA LEU A 41 3.39 -14.83 9.69
C LEU A 41 3.63 -15.32 8.26
N GLY A 42 3.92 -16.61 8.07
CA GLY A 42 4.24 -17.18 6.76
C GLY A 42 5.60 -16.71 6.25
N ILE A 43 5.62 -15.71 5.37
CA ILE A 43 6.85 -15.19 4.75
C ILE A 43 7.39 -14.02 5.58
N ILE A 44 8.67 -14.11 5.95
CA ILE A 44 9.37 -13.06 6.70
C ILE A 44 10.37 -12.39 5.79
N VAL A 45 10.23 -11.08 5.62
CA VAL A 45 11.07 -10.25 4.75
C VAL A 45 11.93 -9.34 5.60
N GLN A 46 13.25 -9.41 5.40
CA GLN A 46 14.22 -8.56 6.10
C GLN A 46 15.22 -7.99 5.10
N TYR A 47 15.55 -6.71 5.23
CA TYR A 47 16.55 -6.05 4.41
C TYR A 47 17.79 -5.68 5.22
N LYS A 48 18.94 -5.71 4.54
CA LYS A 48 20.22 -5.25 5.07
C LYS A 48 21.03 -4.59 3.96
N VAL A 49 21.76 -3.54 4.31
CA VAL A 49 22.81 -2.97 3.48
C VAL A 49 24.10 -3.70 3.78
N LYS A 50 24.80 -4.18 2.75
CA LYS A 50 26.10 -4.83 2.88
C LYS A 50 27.16 -3.95 2.24
N VAL A 51 28.14 -3.51 3.03
CA VAL A 51 29.30 -2.74 2.59
C VAL A 51 30.48 -3.70 2.52
N LYS A 52 31.12 -3.78 1.35
CA LYS A 52 32.31 -4.60 1.11
C LYS A 52 33.45 -3.70 0.65
N LEU A 53 34.51 -3.63 1.44
CA LEU A 53 35.75 -2.93 1.13
C LEU A 53 36.82 -3.94 0.70
N CYS A 54 37.21 -3.89 -0.58
CA CYS A 54 38.24 -4.77 -1.13
C CYS A 54 39.63 -4.14 -0.96
N LEU A 55 40.50 -4.72 -0.14
CA LEU A 55 41.81 -4.17 0.23
C LEU A 55 42.96 -4.66 -0.67
N GLY A 56 42.65 -5.29 -1.80
CA GLY A 56 43.62 -5.75 -2.79
C GLY A 56 44.21 -7.14 -2.51
N PRO A 57 45.23 -7.57 -3.30
CA PRO A 57 45.64 -8.98 -3.42
C PRO A 57 46.12 -9.64 -2.13
N LEU A 58 46.67 -8.86 -1.19
CA LEU A 58 47.20 -9.33 0.10
C LEU A 58 46.31 -8.94 1.28
N GLY A 59 45.39 -7.99 1.10
CA GLY A 59 44.60 -7.39 2.17
C GLY A 59 43.22 -8.02 2.40
N GLY A 60 42.74 -8.83 1.46
CA GLY A 60 41.42 -9.46 1.54
C GLY A 60 40.26 -8.46 1.47
N ASP A 61 39.08 -8.88 1.94
CA ASP A 61 37.86 -8.09 1.92
C ASP A 61 37.35 -7.83 3.34
N LEU A 62 37.04 -6.57 3.65
CA LEU A 62 36.31 -6.19 4.88
C LEU A 62 34.82 -6.05 4.55
N VAL A 63 33.97 -6.71 5.33
CA VAL A 63 32.52 -6.72 5.12
C VAL A 63 31.81 -6.22 6.37
N ALA A 64 30.89 -5.28 6.20
CA ALA A 64 29.96 -4.82 7.23
C ALA A 64 28.52 -4.94 6.73
N GLU A 65 27.59 -5.26 7.63
CA GLU A 65 26.17 -5.38 7.32
C GLU A 65 25.34 -4.53 8.30
N LEU A 66 24.37 -3.79 7.78
CA LEU A 66 23.47 -2.94 8.56
C LEU A 66 22.01 -3.28 8.21
N PRO A 67 21.22 -3.83 9.16
CA PRO A 67 19.80 -4.08 8.94
C PRO A 67 19.00 -2.78 8.87
N PHE A 68 17.94 -2.75 8.06
CA PHE A 68 17.00 -1.63 7.98
C PHE A 68 15.58 -2.11 7.67
N ILE A 69 14.60 -1.22 7.85
CA ILE A 69 13.18 -1.45 7.59
C ILE A 69 12.80 -0.76 6.28
N LEU A 70 12.27 -1.52 5.32
CA LEU A 70 11.71 -1.00 4.08
C LEU A 70 10.19 -1.01 4.19
N MET A 71 9.55 0.14 3.93
CA MET A 71 8.10 0.33 4.02
C MET A 71 7.61 1.17 2.83
N HIS A 72 6.29 1.15 2.65
CA HIS A 72 5.63 2.09 1.76
C HIS A 72 5.82 3.54 2.25
N PRO A 73 5.84 4.52 1.34
CA PRO A 73 5.83 5.93 1.73
C PRO A 73 4.58 6.23 2.57
N LYS A 74 4.70 7.24 3.44
CA LYS A 74 3.54 7.73 4.19
C LYS A 74 2.48 8.20 3.18
N PRO A 75 1.20 7.81 3.34
CA PRO A 75 0.11 8.38 2.56
C PRO A 75 0.11 9.90 2.65
N GLU A 76 -0.39 10.56 1.60
CA GLU A 76 -0.61 12.01 1.63
C GLU A 76 -1.63 12.33 2.73
N ASP A 77 -1.42 13.43 3.45
CA ASP A 77 -2.34 13.86 4.50
C ASP A 77 -3.63 14.33 3.80
N GLU A 78 -4.74 13.60 3.98
CA GLU A 78 -6.05 14.00 3.48
C GLU A 78 -6.36 15.43 3.97
N PRO A 79 -6.79 16.35 3.08
CA PRO A 79 -7.26 17.65 3.54
C PRO A 79 -8.39 17.40 4.54
N GLN A 80 -8.25 17.99 5.73
CA GLN A 80 -9.19 17.80 6.84
C GLN A 80 -10.62 17.93 6.32
N ALA A 81 -11.38 16.84 6.38
CA ALA A 81 -12.82 16.89 6.18
C ALA A 81 -13.36 18.03 7.05
N LEU A 82 -13.95 19.03 6.39
CA LEU A 82 -14.53 20.19 7.05
C LEU A 82 -15.48 19.70 8.16
N PRO A 83 -15.47 20.29 9.37
CA PRO A 83 -16.34 19.87 10.44
C PRO A 83 -17.78 20.20 10.07
N GLY A 84 -18.54 19.20 9.62
CA GLY A 84 -19.82 19.49 8.97
C GLY A 84 -20.78 18.32 8.79
N ARG A 85 -20.92 17.40 9.76
CA ARG A 85 -22.24 16.80 10.05
C ARG A 85 -22.25 16.08 11.38
N ASP A 86 -23.01 16.64 12.31
CA ASP A 86 -23.33 16.01 13.58
C ASP A 86 -23.91 14.60 13.36
N SER A 87 -23.24 13.60 13.94
CA SER A 87 -23.82 12.29 14.19
C SER A 87 -25.06 12.49 15.08
N PRO A 88 -26.28 12.07 14.68
CA PRO A 88 -27.42 12.16 15.57
C PRO A 88 -27.20 11.21 16.74
N SER A 89 -27.07 11.82 17.93
CA SER A 89 -27.11 11.17 19.21
C SER A 89 -28.33 10.26 19.35
N LYS A 90 -28.06 9.03 19.80
CA LYS A 90 -28.97 8.04 20.37
C LYS A 90 -30.08 8.66 21.25
N ALA A 91 -31.34 8.64 20.81
CA ALA A 91 -32.53 8.51 21.67
C ALA A 91 -33.85 8.28 20.89
N THR A 92 -34.60 7.28 21.36
CA THR A 92 -36.08 7.13 21.36
C THR A 92 -36.87 6.82 20.06
N THR A 93 -37.36 5.57 20.01
CA THR A 93 -38.77 5.15 19.78
C THR A 93 -39.52 5.76 18.60
N ASP A 94 -39.65 5.04 17.48
CA ASP A 94 -40.86 4.34 17.04
C ASP A 94 -40.69 3.78 15.62
N SER A 95 -41.43 2.73 15.31
CA SER A 95 -41.37 1.87 14.12
C SER A 95 -41.32 2.61 12.77
N VAL A 96 -40.30 2.33 11.96
CA VAL A 96 -40.26 2.66 10.52
C VAL A 96 -39.93 1.38 9.74
N PRO A 97 -40.67 1.01 8.68
CA PRO A 97 -40.38 -0.20 7.93
C PRO A 97 -39.03 -0.06 7.22
N VAL A 98 -38.20 -1.10 7.31
CA VAL A 98 -36.90 -1.16 6.65
C VAL A 98 -37.14 -1.30 5.15
N ASP A 99 -37.16 -0.18 4.43
CA ASP A 99 -37.10 -0.19 2.97
C ASP A 99 -35.72 -0.70 2.54
N THR A 100 -35.71 -1.78 1.78
CA THR A 100 -34.52 -2.52 1.33
C THR A 100 -33.81 -1.87 0.16
N ASN A 101 -34.03 -0.57 -0.07
CA ASN A 101 -33.40 0.22 -1.12
C ASN A 101 -32.70 1.45 -0.51
N LEU A 102 -31.52 1.23 0.08
CA LEU A 102 -30.67 2.27 0.67
C LEU A 102 -29.80 3.02 -0.37
N ILE A 103 -30.01 2.78 -1.67
CA ILE A 103 -29.32 3.50 -2.74
C ILE A 103 -30.35 4.39 -3.43
N GLN A 104 -30.79 5.43 -2.72
CA GLN A 104 -31.56 6.52 -3.31
C GLN A 104 -30.57 7.63 -3.62
N LEU A 105 -30.11 7.68 -4.87
CA LEU A 105 -29.32 8.79 -5.39
C LEU A 105 -30.28 9.97 -5.56
N ASP A 106 -30.37 10.81 -4.54
CA ASP A 106 -31.17 12.03 -4.57
C ASP A 106 -30.60 13.01 -5.61
N ALA A 107 -31.09 12.90 -6.85
CA ALA A 107 -30.70 13.72 -7.98
C ALA A 107 -31.49 15.04 -8.09
N ASP A 108 -32.32 15.39 -7.10
CA ASP A 108 -33.20 16.56 -7.19
C ASP A 108 -32.83 17.64 -6.16
N THR A 109 -31.80 18.41 -6.52
CA THR A 109 -31.57 19.84 -6.26
C THR A 109 -32.59 20.56 -5.35
N SER A 110 -32.24 20.76 -4.08
CA SER A 110 -32.45 22.04 -3.39
C SER A 110 -31.57 22.14 -2.13
N ASN A 111 -30.79 23.22 -2.02
CA ASN A 111 -29.87 23.60 -0.93
C ASN A 111 -28.44 23.01 -0.96
N GLY A 112 -27.68 23.32 -2.02
CA GLY A 112 -26.36 23.97 -1.90
C GLY A 112 -25.24 23.32 -1.07
N LEU A 113 -25.21 22.00 -0.87
CA LEU A 113 -24.19 21.33 -0.04
C LEU A 113 -23.59 20.05 -0.68
N VAL A 114 -23.74 19.86 -1.99
CA VAL A 114 -22.93 18.86 -2.71
C VAL A 114 -21.74 19.62 -3.26
N ASP A 115 -20.56 19.45 -2.66
CA ASP A 115 -19.33 19.97 -3.23
C ASP A 115 -19.17 19.28 -4.60
N PRO A 116 -19.15 20.01 -5.74
CA PRO A 116 -19.02 19.41 -7.06
C PRO A 116 -17.69 18.66 -7.26
N ASP A 117 -16.79 18.72 -6.28
CA ASP A 117 -15.54 17.98 -6.24
C ASP A 117 -15.67 16.56 -5.65
N ASP A 118 -16.85 16.18 -5.11
CA ASP A 118 -17.13 14.86 -4.51
C ASP A 118 -17.87 13.87 -5.45
N ASP A 119 -17.75 14.05 -6.77
CA ASP A 119 -18.29 13.10 -7.74
C ASP A 119 -17.52 11.76 -7.69
N ILE A 120 -18.23 10.66 -7.41
CA ILE A 120 -17.63 9.32 -7.37
C ILE A 120 -17.18 8.90 -8.77
N ILE A 121 -15.86 8.73 -8.94
CA ILE A 121 -15.27 8.22 -10.18
C ILE A 121 -15.23 6.70 -10.13
N PHE A 122 -15.85 6.05 -11.12
CA PHE A 122 -15.78 4.60 -11.27
C PHE A 122 -14.58 4.21 -12.12
N GLU A 123 -13.72 3.34 -11.57
CA GLU A 123 -12.60 2.71 -12.23
C GLU A 123 -12.68 1.19 -12.12
N ASP A 124 -11.96 0.47 -12.99
CA ASP A 124 -11.93 -1.00 -12.93
C ASP A 124 -11.06 -1.48 -11.77
N PHE A 125 -11.49 -2.53 -11.09
CA PHE A 125 -10.70 -3.19 -10.04
C PHE A 125 -9.49 -3.95 -10.62
N ALA A 126 -9.53 -4.30 -11.91
CA ALA A 126 -8.43 -4.99 -12.56
C ALA A 126 -7.17 -4.12 -12.62
N ARG A 127 -6.11 -4.57 -11.96
CA ARG A 127 -4.82 -3.89 -11.96
C ARG A 127 -4.22 -3.81 -13.36
N LEU A 128 -3.61 -2.67 -13.66
CA LEU A 128 -2.85 -2.45 -14.88
C LEU A 128 -1.69 -3.44 -14.97
N ARG A 129 -1.58 -4.11 -16.13
CA ARG A 129 -0.46 -4.99 -16.43
C ARG A 129 0.70 -4.16 -16.95
N LEU A 130 1.91 -4.52 -16.54
CA LEU A 130 3.13 -4.02 -17.16
C LEU A 130 3.11 -4.28 -18.66
N LYS A 131 3.47 -3.25 -19.43
CA LYS A 131 3.68 -3.40 -20.87
C LYS A 131 4.87 -4.33 -21.11
N ALA A 132 4.63 -5.42 -21.83
CA ALA A 132 5.71 -6.29 -22.29
C ALA A 132 6.54 -5.51 -23.32
N GLY A 133 7.70 -4.98 -22.93
CA GLY A 133 8.57 -4.27 -23.87
C GLY A 133 9.69 -3.38 -23.29
N GLU A 134 9.66 -2.95 -22.03
CA GLU A 134 10.69 -2.06 -21.48
C GLU A 134 11.84 -2.81 -20.76
N SER A 135 12.18 -3.99 -21.26
CA SER A 135 13.44 -4.67 -20.93
C SER A 135 14.35 -4.60 -22.16
N GLU A 136 14.77 -3.40 -22.53
CA GLU A 136 15.87 -3.22 -23.47
C GLU A 136 16.79 -2.08 -22.97
N ALA A 137 18.09 -2.40 -22.93
CA ALA A 137 19.26 -1.67 -22.43
C ALA A 137 19.55 -1.76 -20.91
#